data_AF-A0A3B8ZPI1-F1
#
_entry.id   AF-A0A3B8ZPI1-F1
#
_cell.length_a   1.000
_cell.length_b   1.000
_cell.length_c   1.000
_cell.angle_alpha   90.00
_cell.angle_beta   90.00
_cell.angle_gamma   90.00
#
_symmetry.space_group_name_H-M   'P 1'
#
loop_
_entity.id
_entity.type
_entity.pdbx_description
1 polymer ?
#
loop_
_entity_poly.entity_id
_entity_poly.type
_entity_poly.pdbx_seq_one_letter_code
_entity_poly.pdbx_strand_id
1 'polypeptide(L)'
;MEFLLFLMIPALLLWGGIFAARANVYLVAALFMVATAVFPAEFFSVQAAGLTWTLDRLLFLAMIASFAVGWYRGQVELSSWHLADLAVAAFLGWLAVRTFTQPLGSIAPHQPHTLMHAINGYCIPLALYAVLRFSKPSAMALRPAFWVITILGFYLSVTAWFEAAKWW
;
A
#
# COMPACT_ATOMS: atom_id res chain seq x y z
N MET A 1 5.88 -5.53 -29.57
CA MET A 1 5.41 -5.26 -28.19
C MET A 1 3.89 -5.20 -28.09
N GLU A 2 3.18 -4.63 -29.07
CA GLU A 2 1.71 -4.53 -29.06
C GLU A 2 1.00 -5.89 -28.92
N PHE A 3 1.49 -6.94 -29.59
CA PHE A 3 0.94 -8.29 -29.47
C PHE A 3 1.09 -8.88 -28.06
N LEU A 4 2.22 -8.62 -27.38
CA LEU A 4 2.42 -9.06 -25.99
C LEU A 4 1.50 -8.29 -25.04
N LEU A 5 1.35 -6.97 -25.23
CA LEU A 5 0.41 -6.18 -24.44
C LEU A 5 -1.03 -6.65 -24.64
N PHE A 6 -1.41 -6.98 -25.88
CA PHE A 6 -2.73 -7.52 -26.20
C PHE A 6 -3.03 -8.84 -25.47
N LEU A 7 -2.03 -9.70 -25.25
CA LEU A 7 -2.18 -10.94 -24.47
C LEU A 7 -2.13 -10.69 -22.96
N MET A 8 -1.27 -9.78 -22.50
CA MET A 8 -1.05 -9.53 -21.08
C MET A 8 -2.18 -8.74 -20.43
N ILE A 9 -2.80 -7.79 -21.13
CA ILE A 9 -3.86 -6.94 -20.57
C ILE A 9 -5.08 -7.78 -20.13
N PRO A 10 -5.66 -8.67 -20.97
CA PRO A 10 -6.77 -9.52 -20.55
C PRO A 10 -6.40 -10.44 -19.38
N ALA A 11 -5.18 -11.00 -19.38
CA ALA A 11 -4.70 -11.83 -18.29
C ALA A 11 -4.59 -11.03 -16.98
N LEU A 12 -4.02 -9.83 -17.02
CA LEU A 12 -3.92 -8.92 -15.88
C LEU A 12 -5.30 -8.51 -15.36
N LEU A 13 -6.25 -8.20 -16.25
CA LEU A 13 -7.61 -7.85 -15.87
C LEU A 13 -8.35 -9.03 -15.23
N LEU A 14 -8.21 -10.23 -15.79
CA LEU A 14 -8.84 -11.44 -15.27
C LEU A 14 -8.27 -11.81 -13.89
N TRP A 15 -6.95 -11.96 -13.80
CA TRP A 15 -6.28 -12.33 -12.54
C TRP A 15 -6.36 -11.22 -11.50
N GLY A 16 -6.20 -9.97 -11.91
CA GLY A 16 -6.38 -8.81 -11.04
C GLY A 16 -7.83 -8.69 -10.53
N GLY A 17 -8.82 -8.97 -11.37
CA GLY A 17 -10.23 -9.02 -10.96
C GLY A 17 -10.52 -10.16 -9.98
N ILE A 18 -9.99 -11.37 -10.23
CA ILE A 18 -10.09 -12.50 -9.30
C ILE A 18 -9.43 -12.16 -7.96
N PHE A 19 -8.25 -11.55 -8.00
CA PHE A 19 -7.53 -11.10 -6.82
C PHE A 19 -8.37 -10.08 -6.06
N ALA A 20 -8.80 -8.98 -6.69
CA ALA A 20 -9.65 -7.98 -6.03
C ALA A 20 -10.94 -8.57 -5.44
N ALA A 21 -11.52 -9.57 -6.10
CA ALA A 21 -12.74 -10.22 -5.64
C ALA A 21 -12.57 -11.20 -4.47
N ARG A 22 -11.36 -11.73 -4.23
CA ARG A 22 -11.14 -12.84 -3.29
C ARG A 22 -10.01 -12.59 -2.30
N ALA A 23 -9.21 -11.55 -2.52
CA ALA A 23 -8.09 -11.24 -1.67
C ALA A 23 -8.55 -10.85 -0.28
N ASN A 24 -7.80 -11.33 0.69
CA ASN A 24 -7.96 -10.94 2.07
C ASN A 24 -7.20 -9.63 2.31
N VAL A 25 -7.95 -8.55 2.52
CA VAL A 25 -7.42 -7.19 2.70
C VAL A 25 -6.32 -7.12 3.75
N TYR A 26 -6.44 -7.82 4.87
CA TYR A 26 -5.42 -7.83 5.92
C TYR A 26 -4.12 -8.48 5.47
N LEU A 27 -4.21 -9.57 4.69
CA LEU A 27 -3.03 -10.21 4.12
C LEU A 27 -2.36 -9.31 3.09
N VAL A 28 -3.13 -8.62 2.23
CA VAL A 28 -2.56 -7.68 1.25
C VAL A 28 -1.87 -6.52 1.96
N ALA A 29 -2.45 -5.98 3.03
CA ALA A 29 -1.81 -4.95 3.86
C ALA A 29 -0.51 -5.44 4.52
N ALA A 30 -0.47 -6.67 5.02
CA ALA A 30 0.75 -7.26 5.57
C ALA A 30 1.83 -7.47 4.49
N LEU A 31 1.44 -7.95 3.30
CA LEU A 31 2.36 -8.10 2.16
C LEU A 31 2.86 -6.75 1.65
N PHE A 32 2.04 -5.71 1.69
CA PHE A 32 2.46 -4.34 1.40
C PHE A 32 3.58 -3.89 2.36
N MET A 33 3.47 -4.19 3.66
CA MET A 33 4.54 -3.90 4.62
C MET A 33 5.82 -4.69 4.29
N VAL A 34 5.70 -5.97 3.94
CA VAL A 34 6.85 -6.79 3.52
C VAL A 34 7.52 -6.20 2.28
N ALA A 35 6.74 -5.82 1.26
CA ALA A 35 7.26 -5.21 0.05
C ALA A 35 8.00 -3.91 0.34
N THR A 36 7.44 -3.06 1.20
CA THR A 36 8.05 -1.78 1.57
C THR A 36 9.35 -1.97 2.36
N ALA A 37 9.41 -2.98 3.24
CA ALA A 37 10.57 -3.22 4.11
C ALA A 37 11.71 -4.00 3.42
N VAL A 38 11.38 -4.96 2.55
CA VAL A 38 12.34 -5.94 2.01
C VAL A 38 12.62 -5.72 0.52
N PHE A 39 11.69 -5.11 -0.21
CA PHE A 39 11.80 -4.88 -1.65
C PHE A 39 11.70 -3.39 -1.98
N PRO A 40 12.66 -2.57 -1.53
CA PRO A 40 12.66 -1.14 -1.82
C PRO A 40 12.91 -0.90 -3.32
N ALA A 41 12.85 0.36 -3.75
CA ALA A 41 12.87 0.75 -5.17
C ALA A 41 14.13 0.26 -5.92
N GLU A 42 15.23 0.02 -5.19
CA GLU A 42 16.50 -0.51 -5.69
C GLU A 42 16.39 -1.96 -6.18
N PHE A 43 15.45 -2.75 -5.64
CA PHE A 43 15.20 -4.13 -6.10
C PHE A 43 14.36 -4.17 -7.37
N PHE A 44 13.28 -3.37 -7.40
CA PHE A 44 12.38 -3.31 -8.53
C PHE A 44 11.73 -1.92 -8.61
N SER A 45 12.04 -1.20 -9.69
CA SER A 45 11.36 0.04 -10.02
C SER A 45 11.15 0.19 -11.52
N VAL A 46 9.96 0.63 -11.90
CA VAL A 46 9.60 0.95 -13.28
C VAL A 46 9.15 2.40 -13.34
N GLN A 47 9.80 3.23 -14.15
CA GLN A 47 9.36 4.61 -14.36
C GLN A 47 8.28 4.63 -15.45
N ALA A 48 7.05 4.97 -15.11
CA ALA A 48 5.94 5.07 -16.06
C ALA A 48 4.93 6.14 -15.64
N ALA A 49 4.42 6.90 -16.61
CA ALA A 49 3.44 7.98 -16.39
C ALA A 49 3.88 9.04 -15.35
N GLY A 50 5.19 9.34 -15.29
CA GLY A 50 5.74 10.31 -14.33
C GLY A 50 5.79 9.82 -12.88
N LEU A 51 5.53 8.53 -12.66
CA LEU A 51 5.57 7.88 -11.35
C LEU A 51 6.58 6.73 -11.38
N THR A 52 7.24 6.52 -10.25
CA THR A 52 8.01 5.30 -10.02
C THR A 52 7.06 4.23 -9.54
N TRP A 53 7.05 3.07 -10.18
CA TRP A 53 6.23 1.92 -9.81
C TRP A 53 7.11 0.87 -9.16
N THR A 54 6.78 0.55 -7.92
CA THR A 54 7.48 -0.43 -7.07
C THR A 54 6.47 -1.49 -6.63
N LEU A 55 6.96 -2.62 -6.10
CA LEU A 55 6.09 -3.74 -5.72
C LEU A 55 5.04 -3.33 -4.66
N ASP A 56 5.43 -2.50 -3.69
CA ASP A 56 4.54 -1.96 -2.67
C ASP A 56 3.40 -1.12 -3.30
N ARG A 57 3.67 -0.29 -4.31
CA ARG A 57 2.63 0.50 -5.00
C ARG A 57 1.64 -0.37 -5.77
N LEU A 58 2.10 -1.45 -6.37
CA LEU A 58 1.22 -2.42 -7.04
C LEU A 58 0.33 -3.14 -6.04
N LEU A 59 0.88 -3.57 -4.90
CA LEU A 59 0.11 -4.16 -3.80
C LEU A 59 -0.88 -3.17 -3.18
N PHE A 60 -0.49 -1.90 -3.07
CA PHE A 60 -1.37 -0.83 -2.62
C PHE A 60 -2.60 -0.67 -3.53
N LEU A 61 -2.40 -0.61 -4.86
CA LEU A 61 -3.52 -0.58 -5.80
C LEU A 61 -4.38 -1.83 -5.70
N ALA A 62 -3.76 -3.00 -5.58
CA ALA A 62 -4.47 -4.26 -5.44
C ALA A 62 -5.32 -4.29 -4.15
N MET A 63 -4.82 -3.72 -3.06
CA MET A 63 -5.55 -3.55 -1.80
C MET A 63 -6.76 -2.62 -1.96
N ILE A 64 -6.58 -1.46 -2.60
CA ILE A 64 -7.67 -0.51 -2.87
C ILE A 64 -8.74 -1.14 -3.74
N ALA A 65 -8.35 -1.84 -4.81
CA ALA A 65 -9.27 -2.57 -5.66
C ALA A 65 -10.03 -3.65 -4.88
N SER A 66 -9.34 -4.40 -4.01
CA SER A 66 -9.97 -5.43 -3.18
C SER A 66 -11.00 -4.85 -2.22
N PHE A 67 -10.66 -3.73 -1.57
CA PHE A 67 -11.58 -3.01 -0.69
C PHE A 67 -12.79 -2.46 -1.45
N ALA A 68 -12.58 -1.85 -2.62
CA ALA A 68 -13.67 -1.31 -3.45
C ALA A 68 -14.64 -2.41 -3.90
N VAL A 69 -14.12 -3.57 -4.31
CA VAL A 69 -14.95 -4.73 -4.67
C VAL A 69 -15.70 -5.29 -3.46
N GLY A 70 -15.05 -5.38 -2.30
CA GLY A 70 -15.68 -5.78 -1.05
C GLY A 70 -16.81 -4.83 -0.63
N TRP A 71 -16.59 -3.52 -0.80
CA TRP A 71 -17.59 -2.49 -0.52
C TRP A 71 -18.79 -2.60 -1.47
N TYR A 72 -18.55 -2.73 -2.78
CA TYR A 72 -19.60 -2.96 -3.77
C TYR A 72 -20.44 -4.20 -3.47
N ARG A 73 -19.83 -5.24 -2.90
CA ARG A 73 -20.52 -6.49 -2.50
C ARG A 73 -21.20 -6.41 -1.12
N GLY A 74 -21.16 -5.27 -0.45
CA GLY A 74 -21.73 -5.11 0.91
C GLY A 74 -20.97 -5.88 2.00
N GLN A 75 -19.73 -6.27 1.75
CA GLN A 75 -18.88 -7.01 2.70
C GLN A 75 -18.12 -6.08 3.66
N VAL A 76 -18.09 -4.78 3.34
CA VAL A 76 -17.50 -3.71 4.14
C VAL A 76 -18.62 -2.97 4.86
N GLU A 77 -18.50 -2.80 6.18
CA GLU A 77 -19.42 -1.97 6.95
C GLU A 77 -18.78 -0.61 7.21
N LEU A 78 -19.41 0.43 6.67
CA LEU A 78 -19.05 1.81 6.99
C LEU A 78 -19.52 2.09 8.42
N SER A 79 -18.63 1.82 9.37
CA SER A 79 -18.82 2.18 10.77
C SER A 79 -19.01 3.70 10.93
N SER A 80 -19.73 4.11 11.98
CA SER A 80 -19.85 5.51 12.34
C SER A 80 -18.47 6.14 12.55
N TRP A 81 -18.32 7.37 12.08
CA TRP A 81 -17.10 8.14 12.28
C TRP A 81 -16.93 8.46 13.77
N HIS A 82 -15.78 8.10 14.32
CA HIS A 82 -15.38 8.51 15.65
C HIS A 82 -14.50 9.76 15.61
N LEU A 83 -14.28 10.38 16.76
CA LEU A 83 -13.41 11.55 16.89
C LEU A 83 -11.98 11.27 16.38
N ALA A 84 -11.48 10.05 16.56
CA ALA A 84 -10.19 9.62 16.02
C ALA A 84 -10.18 9.64 14.49
N ASP A 85 -11.25 9.16 13.84
CA ASP A 85 -11.38 9.17 12.37
C ASP A 85 -11.36 10.62 11.85
N LEU A 86 -12.06 11.53 12.55
CA LEU A 86 -12.06 12.96 12.25
C LEU A 86 -10.69 13.61 12.45
N ALA A 87 -9.98 13.28 13.52
CA ALA A 87 -8.64 13.80 13.79
C ALA A 87 -7.63 13.35 12.71
N VAL A 88 -7.68 12.08 12.32
CA VAL A 88 -6.87 11.51 11.24
C VAL A 88 -7.20 12.20 9.91
N ALA A 89 -8.49 12.35 9.60
CA ALA A 89 -8.93 13.03 8.38
C ALA A 89 -8.52 14.51 8.35
N ALA A 90 -8.64 15.23 9.48
CA ALA A 90 -8.22 16.63 9.60
C ALA A 90 -6.71 16.79 9.45
N PHE A 91 -5.92 15.93 10.10
CA PHE A 91 -4.47 15.95 9.99
C PHE A 91 -4.00 15.68 8.56
N LEU A 92 -4.54 14.64 7.92
CA LEU A 92 -4.17 14.28 6.55
C LEU A 92 -4.70 15.29 5.52
N GLY A 93 -5.90 15.83 5.74
CA GLY A 93 -6.46 16.92 4.95
C GLY A 93 -5.59 18.18 5.01
N TRP A 94 -5.09 18.54 6.19
CA TRP A 94 -4.14 19.64 6.35
C TRP A 94 -2.84 19.41 5.57
N LEU A 95 -2.28 18.20 5.64
CA LEU A 95 -1.08 17.83 4.88
C LEU A 95 -1.31 17.88 3.37
N ALA A 96 -2.47 17.43 2.90
CA ALA A 96 -2.85 17.53 1.49
C ALA A 96 -2.94 18.99 1.03
N VAL A 97 -3.66 19.85 1.78
CA VAL A 97 -3.75 21.29 1.48
C VAL A 97 -2.37 21.92 1.41
N ARG A 98 -1.52 21.68 2.42
CA ARG A 98 -0.15 22.19 2.45
C ARG A 98 0.64 21.77 1.20
N THR A 99 0.48 20.53 0.77
CA THR A 99 1.20 19.97 -0.38
C THR A 99 0.75 20.56 -1.71
N PHE A 100 -0.55 20.76 -1.91
CA PHE A 100 -1.09 21.35 -3.15
C PHE A 100 -0.99 22.89 -3.20
N THR A 101 -0.80 23.55 -2.06
CA THR A 101 -0.48 25.00 -2.01
C THR A 101 1.00 25.29 -2.29
N GLN A 102 1.85 24.28 -2.35
CA GLN A 102 3.27 24.41 -2.71
C GLN A 102 3.48 24.10 -4.21
N PRO A 103 4.54 24.65 -4.83
CA PRO A 103 4.89 24.33 -6.21
C PRO A 103 5.07 22.82 -6.39
N LEU A 104 4.31 22.25 -7.33
CA LEU A 104 4.42 20.85 -7.70
C LEU A 104 5.67 20.65 -8.58
N GLY A 105 6.65 19.89 -8.09
CA GLY A 105 7.89 19.66 -8.83
C GLY A 105 8.99 19.04 -7.97
N SER A 106 10.21 19.01 -8.48
CA SER A 106 11.41 18.78 -7.67
C SER A 106 12.02 20.16 -7.36
N ILE A 107 12.10 20.52 -6.08
CA ILE A 107 12.72 21.79 -5.66
C ILE A 107 14.26 21.64 -5.64
N ALA A 108 14.76 20.40 -5.53
CA ALA A 108 16.18 20.07 -5.53
C ALA A 108 16.49 18.86 -6.45
N PRO A 109 17.71 18.78 -7.01
CA PRO A 109 18.18 17.56 -7.66
C PRO A 109 18.12 16.40 -6.67
N HIS A 110 17.64 15.23 -7.12
CA HIS A 110 17.46 14.00 -6.32
C HIS A 110 16.33 14.00 -5.28
N GLN A 111 15.54 15.07 -5.14
CA GLN A 111 14.30 14.98 -4.36
C GLN A 111 13.20 14.28 -5.16
N PRO A 112 12.47 13.32 -4.55
CA PRO A 112 11.23 12.82 -5.13
C PRO A 112 10.30 13.98 -5.45
N HIS A 113 9.57 13.90 -6.57
CA HIS A 113 8.58 14.91 -6.93
C HIS A 113 7.59 15.13 -5.76
N THR A 114 7.14 16.38 -5.54
CA THR A 114 6.14 16.73 -4.51
C THR A 114 4.93 15.78 -4.51
N LEU A 115 4.52 15.32 -5.69
CA LEU A 115 3.44 14.33 -5.86
C LEU A 115 3.76 12.96 -5.22
N MET A 116 4.99 12.47 -5.37
CA MET A 116 5.42 11.20 -4.76
C MET A 116 5.49 11.30 -3.24
N HIS A 117 5.91 12.46 -2.72
CA HIS A 117 5.83 12.75 -1.29
C HIS A 117 4.38 12.77 -0.80
N ALA A 118 3.46 13.34 -1.58
CA ALA A 118 2.04 13.35 -1.23
C ALA A 118 1.46 11.93 -1.14
N ILE A 119 1.76 11.11 -2.17
CA ILE A 119 1.26 9.74 -2.27
C ILE A 119 1.81 8.87 -1.14
N ASN A 120 3.14 8.83 -0.98
CA ASN A 120 3.79 7.97 0.00
C ASN A 120 3.59 8.46 1.44
N GLY A 121 3.63 9.78 1.65
CA GLY A 121 3.57 10.39 2.97
C GLY A 121 2.16 10.51 3.54
N TYR A 122 1.13 10.67 2.70
CA TYR A 122 -0.22 10.98 3.15
C TYR A 122 -1.28 10.03 2.59
N CYS A 123 -1.31 9.82 1.27
CA CYS A 123 -2.38 9.03 0.64
C CYS A 123 -2.33 7.55 1.02
N ILE A 124 -1.14 6.94 1.01
CA ILE A 124 -0.97 5.53 1.36
C ILE A 124 -1.34 5.27 2.84
N PRO A 125 -0.83 6.04 3.83
CA PRO A 125 -1.25 5.88 5.22
C PRO A 125 -2.76 6.09 5.43
N LEU A 126 -3.35 7.11 4.80
CA LEU A 126 -4.79 7.36 4.87
C LEU A 126 -5.61 6.18 4.36
N ALA A 127 -5.23 5.68 3.18
CA ALA A 127 -5.91 4.58 2.54
C ALA A 127 -5.75 3.28 3.33
N LEU A 128 -4.55 2.97 3.84
CA LEU A 128 -4.34 1.84 4.74
C LEU A 128 -5.23 1.95 5.99
N TYR A 129 -5.27 3.12 6.62
CA TYR A 129 -6.13 3.38 7.77
C TYR A 129 -7.59 3.10 7.43
N ALA A 130 -8.12 3.74 6.39
CA ALA A 130 -9.52 3.61 5.99
C ALA A 130 -9.88 2.17 5.63
N VAL A 131 -9.04 1.52 4.82
CA VAL A 131 -9.24 0.13 4.38
C VAL A 131 -9.33 -0.81 5.58
N LEU A 132 -8.40 -0.70 6.54
CA LEU A 132 -8.40 -1.55 7.74
C LEU A 132 -9.54 -1.20 8.71
N ARG A 133 -9.86 0.09 8.87
CA ARG A 133 -10.90 0.60 9.78
C ARG A 133 -12.31 0.15 9.39
N PHE A 134 -12.61 0.14 8.09
CA PHE A 134 -13.93 -0.23 7.56
C PHE A 134 -14.04 -1.71 7.19
N SER A 135 -12.93 -2.43 7.14
CA SER A 135 -12.95 -3.89 6.98
C SER A 135 -13.42 -4.55 8.27
N LYS A 136 -14.29 -5.57 8.14
CA LYS A 136 -14.73 -6.35 9.30
C LYS A 136 -13.60 -7.25 9.78
N PRO A 137 -13.14 -7.15 11.03
CA PRO A 137 -12.13 -8.06 11.55
C PRO A 137 -12.75 -9.43 11.78
N SER A 138 -12.14 -10.47 11.22
CA SER A 138 -12.44 -11.86 11.57
C SER A 138 -11.13 -12.56 11.92
N ALA A 139 -11.16 -13.44 12.92
CA ALA A 139 -9.96 -14.15 13.35
C ALA A 139 -9.34 -14.96 12.19
N MET A 140 -10.18 -15.58 11.36
CA MET A 140 -9.73 -16.34 10.18
C MET A 140 -9.08 -15.43 9.14
N ALA A 141 -9.59 -14.22 8.94
CA ALA A 141 -9.01 -13.26 8.00
C ALA A 141 -7.71 -12.63 8.54
N LEU A 142 -7.60 -12.39 9.84
CA LEU A 142 -6.41 -11.78 10.43
C LEU A 142 -5.24 -12.77 10.56
N ARG A 143 -5.52 -14.06 10.78
CA ARG A 143 -4.49 -15.10 11.00
C ARG A 143 -3.35 -15.11 9.97
N PRO A 144 -3.58 -15.10 8.65
CA PRO A 144 -2.48 -15.08 7.67
C PRO A 144 -1.66 -13.78 7.75
N ALA A 145 -2.30 -12.64 8.01
CA ALA A 145 -1.59 -11.37 8.17
C ALA A 145 -0.66 -11.39 9.40
N PHE A 146 -1.13 -11.94 10.53
CA PHE A 146 -0.29 -12.11 11.71
C PHE A 146 0.91 -13.03 11.49
N TRP A 147 0.73 -14.13 10.74
CA TRP A 147 1.86 -14.99 10.38
C TRP A 147 2.90 -14.23 9.55
N VAL A 148 2.46 -13.50 8.53
CA VAL A 148 3.36 -12.69 7.68
C VAL A 148 4.12 -11.65 8.50
N ILE A 149 3.43 -10.91 9.36
CA ILE A 149 4.05 -9.89 10.23
C ILE A 149 5.03 -10.53 11.22
N THR A 150 4.69 -11.70 11.78
CA THR A 150 5.57 -12.42 12.71
C THR A 150 6.85 -12.88 12.01
N ILE A 151 6.72 -13.44 10.82
CA ILE A 151 7.86 -13.86 10.00
C ILE A 151 8.72 -12.65 9.63
N LEU A 152 8.11 -11.54 9.22
CA LEU A 152 8.82 -10.30 8.93
C LEU A 152 9.57 -9.77 10.17
N GLY A 153 8.91 -9.73 11.33
CA GLY A 153 9.54 -9.30 12.58
C GLY A 153 10.72 -10.19 12.99
N PHE A 154 10.59 -11.51 12.83
CA PHE A 154 11.69 -12.45 13.05
C PHE A 154 12.84 -12.19 12.09
N TYR A 155 12.55 -12.05 10.79
CA TYR A 155 13.54 -11.73 9.77
C TYR A 155 14.30 -10.44 10.12
N LEU A 156 13.59 -9.36 10.42
CA LEU A 156 14.19 -8.06 10.77
C LEU A 156 15.02 -8.12 12.06
N SER A 157 14.57 -8.91 13.04
CA SER A 157 15.32 -9.10 14.30
C SER A 157 16.62 -9.84 14.06
N VAL A 158 16.59 -10.88 13.24
CA VAL A 158 17.79 -11.62 12.84
C VAL A 158 18.74 -10.70 12.08
N THR A 159 18.27 -9.97 11.07
CA THR A 159 19.14 -9.05 10.31
C THR A 159 19.76 -7.98 11.21
N ALA A 160 18.99 -7.39 12.13
CA ALA A 160 19.50 -6.41 13.09
C ALA A 160 20.56 -7.02 14.03
N TRP A 161 20.40 -8.27 14.44
CA TRP A 161 21.40 -8.96 15.25
C TRP A 161 22.71 -9.22 14.49
N PHE A 162 22.63 -9.64 13.22
CA PHE A 162 23.81 -9.80 12.36
C PHE A 162 24.54 -8.47 12.14
N GLU A 163 23.80 -7.39 11.93
CA GLU A 163 24.36 -6.03 11.79
C GLU A 163 25.03 -5.58 13.10
N ALA A 164 24.39 -5.78 14.26
CA ALA A 164 24.98 -5.45 15.56
C ALA A 164 26.25 -6.28 15.86
N ALA A 165 26.29 -7.53 15.40
CA ALA A 165 27.45 -8.41 15.51
C ALA A 165 28.56 -8.11 14.48
N LYS A 166 28.32 -7.22 13.51
CA LYS A 166 29.21 -6.93 12.37
C LYS A 166 29.56 -8.17 11.54
N TRP A 167 28.63 -9.12 11.46
CA TRP A 167 28.77 -10.30 10.60
C TRP A 167 28.31 -10.03 9.17
N TRP A 168 27.73 -8.85 8.96
CA TRP A 168 27.41 -8.21 7.70
C TRP A 168 27.86 -6.75 7.82
#